data_AF-A0A4U8TA39-F1
#
_entry.id   AF-A0A4U8TA39-F1
#
_cell.length_a   1.000
_cell.length_b   1.000
_cell.length_c   1.000
_cell.angle_alpha   90.00
_cell.angle_beta   90.00
_cell.angle_gamma   90.00
#
_symmetry.space_group_name_H-M   'P 1'
#
loop_
_entity.id
_entity.type
_entity.pdbx_description
1 polymer ?
#
loop_
_entity_poly.entity_id
_entity_poly.type
_entity_poly.pdbx_seq_one_letter_code
_entity_poly.pdbx_strand_id
1 'polypeptide(L)'
;MQISLDTFIISDTHFGHKHVLVKEPLRAVTLNNTHYKTFDDLSLSWWNEVVGESDSVLHLGDLYFGDGDSVLSKLNGEKMLIVGNNDIGKYQKLRDWRVVKKIKFKIPEKDMLKKAMKKRWGDELKNPYATGLIVDVNNVRVMFSHFPVGERKKNDKYHKARDIIDYAYHLAKCEVNIHGHIHSRNSVQDYCINASTERLSFRPKKLRDILASWAHV
;
A
#
# COMPACT_ATOMS: atom_id res chain seq x y z
N MET A 1 12.59 3.48 -10.18
CA MET A 1 12.35 3.08 -8.80
C MET A 1 12.50 1.57 -8.59
N GLN A 2 13.66 1.22 -8.05
CA GLN A 2 13.94 -0.04 -7.38
C GLN A 2 13.47 0.11 -5.91
N ILE A 3 12.95 -0.95 -5.31
CA ILE A 3 12.61 -0.93 -3.88
C ILE A 3 13.87 -1.29 -3.09
N SER A 4 14.16 -0.51 -2.06
CA SER A 4 15.31 -0.69 -1.16
C SER A 4 14.88 -0.46 0.29
N LEU A 5 15.79 -0.71 1.23
CA LEU A 5 15.59 -0.42 2.65
C LEU A 5 15.30 1.06 2.95
N ASP A 6 15.68 1.98 2.05
CA ASP A 6 15.42 3.42 2.17
C ASP A 6 14.14 3.87 1.47
N THR A 7 13.43 2.96 0.79
CA THR A 7 12.12 3.29 0.22
C THR A 7 11.12 3.56 1.34
N PHE A 8 10.47 4.72 1.30
CA PHE A 8 9.37 5.05 2.19
C PHE A 8 8.11 4.30 1.79
N ILE A 9 7.39 3.78 2.77
CA ILE A 9 6.16 3.02 2.61
C ILE A 9 5.04 3.72 3.37
N ILE A 10 3.86 3.75 2.77
CA ILE A 10 2.61 4.23 3.38
C ILE A 10 1.43 3.70 2.58
N SER A 11 0.24 3.69 3.19
CA SER A 11 -1.00 3.31 2.53
C SER A 11 -2.17 4.13 3.05
N ASP A 12 -3.27 4.09 2.30
CA ASP A 12 -4.57 4.59 2.74
C ASP A 12 -4.54 6.07 3.12
N THR A 13 -3.80 6.93 2.40
CA THR A 13 -3.83 8.38 2.68
C THR A 13 -5.21 8.98 2.50
N HIS A 14 -5.99 8.50 1.52
CA HIS A 14 -7.37 8.96 1.27
C HIS A 14 -7.49 10.49 1.13
N PHE A 15 -6.53 11.17 0.48
CA PHE A 15 -6.61 12.62 0.25
C PHE A 15 -7.96 13.01 -0.39
N GLY A 16 -8.62 14.06 0.10
CA GLY A 16 -9.93 14.52 -0.39
C GLY A 16 -11.14 13.70 0.09
N HIS A 17 -10.95 12.70 0.97
CA HIS A 17 -12.06 11.86 1.45
C HIS A 17 -12.79 12.51 2.63
N LYS A 18 -13.83 13.29 2.33
CA LYS A 18 -14.65 14.05 3.32
C LYS A 18 -15.15 13.22 4.50
N HIS A 19 -15.48 11.94 4.30
CA HIS A 19 -16.01 11.07 5.36
C HIS A 19 -14.94 10.24 6.09
N VAL A 20 -13.65 10.40 5.77
CA VAL A 20 -12.59 9.60 6.39
C VAL A 20 -12.46 9.88 7.89
N LEU A 21 -12.70 11.12 8.32
CA LEU A 21 -12.65 11.51 9.73
C LEU A 21 -13.72 10.82 10.59
N VAL A 22 -14.87 10.49 9.99
CA VAL A 22 -15.94 9.75 10.66
C VAL A 22 -15.62 8.26 10.73
N LYS A 23 -15.04 7.73 9.65
CA LYS A 23 -14.69 6.29 9.56
C LYS A 23 -13.47 5.92 10.39
N GLU A 24 -12.51 6.82 10.48
CA GLU A 24 -11.27 6.66 11.25
C GLU A 24 -11.12 7.83 12.24
N PRO A 25 -11.79 7.76 13.42
CA PRO A 25 -11.80 8.84 14.41
C PRO A 25 -10.41 9.29 14.88
N LEU A 26 -9.41 8.41 14.81
CA LEU A 26 -8.02 8.75 15.12
C LEU A 26 -7.51 9.93 14.26
N ARG A 27 -7.96 10.04 13.01
CA ARG A 27 -7.62 11.18 12.14
C ARG A 27 -8.17 12.50 12.68
N ALA A 28 -9.41 12.49 13.18
CA ALA A 28 -10.04 13.68 13.76
C ALA A 28 -9.34 14.10 15.06
N VAL A 29 -9.05 13.14 15.94
CA VAL A 29 -8.29 13.40 17.17
C VAL A 29 -6.92 13.98 16.84
N THR A 30 -6.22 13.42 15.85
CA THR A 30 -4.91 13.91 15.42
C THR A 30 -5.00 15.33 14.86
N LEU A 31 -5.97 15.61 14.00
CA LEU A 31 -6.18 16.96 13.45
C LEU A 31 -6.42 17.99 14.54
N ASN A 32 -7.29 17.69 15.51
CA ASN A 32 -7.66 18.60 16.59
C ASN A 32 -6.49 18.95 17.53
N ASN A 33 -5.43 18.13 17.55
CA ASN A 33 -4.21 18.37 18.33
C ASN A 33 -3.13 19.12 17.55
N THR A 34 -3.48 19.71 16.40
CA THR A 34 -2.56 20.44 15.53
C THR A 34 -3.14 21.79 15.12
N HIS A 35 -2.34 22.62 14.47
CA HIS A 35 -2.76 23.93 13.96
C HIS A 35 -3.39 23.85 12.55
N TYR A 36 -3.39 22.68 11.91
CA TYR A 36 -3.92 22.52 10.55
C TYR A 36 -5.44 22.55 10.56
N LYS A 37 -6.03 23.12 9.50
CA LYS A 37 -7.50 23.24 9.37
C LYS A 37 -8.12 22.01 8.72
N THR A 38 -7.36 21.32 7.89
CA THR A 38 -7.82 20.12 7.20
C THR A 38 -6.84 18.97 7.39
N PHE A 39 -7.35 17.75 7.32
CA PHE A 39 -6.52 16.56 7.43
C PHE A 39 -5.60 16.37 6.22
N ASP A 40 -6.00 16.88 5.05
CA ASP A 40 -5.18 16.83 3.84
C ASP A 40 -3.95 17.74 3.98
N ASP A 41 -4.12 18.96 4.51
CA ASP A 41 -3.00 19.89 4.75
C ASP A 41 -2.01 19.31 5.77
N LEU A 42 -2.55 18.72 6.85
CA LEU A 42 -1.77 18.00 7.85
C LEU A 42 -0.97 16.86 7.21
N SER A 43 -1.65 15.99 6.45
CA SER A 43 -1.05 14.81 5.83
C SER A 43 0.00 15.18 4.77
N LEU A 44 -0.26 16.21 3.96
CA LEU A 44 0.71 16.76 3.02
C LEU A 44 1.96 17.28 3.75
N SER A 45 1.77 18.06 4.81
CA SER A 45 2.89 18.63 5.55
C SER A 45 3.74 17.54 6.21
N TRP A 46 3.11 16.55 6.85
CA TRP A 46 3.81 15.46 7.52
C TRP A 46 4.46 14.48 6.54
N TRP A 47 3.91 14.32 5.34
CA TRP A 47 4.59 13.63 4.25
C TRP A 47 5.89 14.34 3.89
N ASN A 48 5.81 15.63 3.58
CA ASN A 48 6.96 16.41 3.12
C ASN A 48 7.98 16.72 4.22
N GLU A 49 7.60 16.57 5.50
CA GLU A 49 8.50 16.65 6.65
C GLU A 49 9.55 15.53 6.62
N VAL A 50 9.15 14.32 6.20
CA VAL A 50 10.03 13.13 6.25
C VAL A 50 10.51 12.65 4.89
N VAL A 51 9.81 13.00 3.81
CA VAL A 51 10.17 12.63 2.43
C VAL A 51 10.75 13.83 1.71
N GLY A 52 11.99 13.72 1.23
CA GLY A 52 12.63 14.67 0.33
C GLY A 52 12.27 14.43 -1.15
N GLU A 53 12.58 15.38 -2.02
CA GLU A 53 12.19 15.34 -3.44
C GLU A 53 12.76 14.12 -4.20
N SER A 54 13.96 13.67 -3.83
CA SER A 54 14.64 12.52 -4.46
C SER A 54 14.36 11.17 -3.79
N ASP A 55 13.62 11.15 -2.67
CA ASP A 55 13.32 9.92 -1.96
C ASP A 55 12.33 9.05 -2.74
N SER A 56 12.47 7.73 -2.64
CA SER A 56 11.52 6.80 -3.25
C SER A 56 10.36 6.51 -2.30
N VAL A 57 9.13 6.59 -2.79
CA VAL A 57 7.93 6.26 -2.02
C VAL A 57 7.08 5.21 -2.72
N LEU A 58 6.71 4.16 -2.00
CA LEU A 58 5.76 3.14 -2.40
C LEU A 58 4.46 3.28 -1.59
N HIS A 59 3.40 3.72 -2.27
CA HIS A 59 2.06 3.81 -1.70
C HIS A 59 1.27 2.51 -1.95
N LEU A 60 0.67 1.91 -0.92
CA LEU A 60 0.02 0.59 -1.00
C LEU A 60 -1.48 0.64 -1.27
N GLY A 61 -1.95 1.71 -1.90
CA GLY A 61 -3.32 1.83 -2.39
C GLY A 61 -4.21 2.74 -1.57
N ASP A 62 -5.33 3.12 -2.18
CA ASP A 62 -6.33 4.06 -1.67
C ASP A 62 -5.73 5.46 -1.41
N LEU A 63 -5.11 6.00 -2.46
CA LEU A 63 -4.32 7.24 -2.43
C LEU A 63 -5.20 8.47 -2.19
N TYR A 64 -6.27 8.63 -2.98
CA TYR A 64 -7.08 9.85 -2.96
C TYR A 64 -8.53 9.60 -3.37
N PHE A 65 -9.41 10.56 -3.11
CA PHE A 65 -10.84 10.60 -3.41
C PHE A 65 -11.22 11.98 -3.94
N GLY A 66 -12.33 12.07 -4.66
CA GLY A 66 -12.87 13.35 -5.13
C GLY A 66 -11.82 14.19 -5.86
N ASP A 67 -11.64 15.40 -5.37
CA ASP A 67 -10.71 16.47 -5.79
C ASP A 67 -9.34 16.41 -5.07
N GLY A 68 -9.06 15.33 -4.34
CA GLY A 68 -7.79 15.10 -3.66
C GLY A 68 -6.59 14.94 -4.60
N ASP A 69 -6.80 14.82 -5.92
CA ASP A 69 -5.71 14.83 -6.91
C ASP A 69 -4.95 16.17 -6.94
N SER A 70 -5.61 17.26 -6.55
CA SER A 70 -5.00 18.60 -6.41
C SER A 70 -3.85 18.67 -5.40
N VAL A 71 -3.79 17.74 -4.44
CA VAL A 71 -2.73 17.66 -3.42
C VAL A 71 -1.53 16.87 -3.93
N LEU A 72 -1.73 15.94 -4.87
CA LEU A 72 -0.74 14.91 -5.19
C LEU A 72 0.53 15.44 -5.86
N SER A 73 0.45 16.54 -6.60
CA SER A 73 1.61 17.18 -7.23
C SER A 73 2.52 17.88 -6.23
N LYS A 74 2.04 18.14 -5.01
CA LYS A 74 2.79 18.79 -3.93
C LYS A 74 3.54 17.79 -3.05
N LEU A 75 3.30 16.49 -3.20
CA LEU A 75 3.93 15.44 -2.41
C LEU A 75 5.37 15.21 -2.91
N ASN A 76 6.33 15.30 -2.00
CA ASN A 76 7.73 14.99 -2.28
C ASN A 76 7.94 13.52 -2.66
N GLY A 77 9.03 13.27 -3.38
CA GLY A 77 9.55 11.95 -3.72
C GLY A 77 9.24 11.46 -5.13
N GLU A 78 9.99 10.47 -5.58
CA GLU A 78 9.65 9.60 -6.70
C GLU A 78 8.60 8.57 -6.25
N LYS A 79 7.41 8.63 -6.82
CA LYS A 79 6.25 7.93 -6.26
C LYS A 79 5.81 6.74 -7.11
N MET A 80 5.51 5.63 -6.44
CA MET A 80 4.89 4.44 -7.03
C MET A 80 3.63 4.06 -6.25
N LEU A 81 2.53 3.81 -6.96
CA LEU A 81 1.27 3.35 -6.39
C LEU A 81 1.06 1.87 -6.72
N ILE A 82 0.85 1.03 -5.71
CA ILE A 82 0.12 -0.24 -5.86
C ILE A 82 -1.36 0.08 -5.73
N VAL A 83 -2.11 -0.22 -6.79
CA VAL A 83 -3.52 0.21 -6.90
C VAL A 83 -4.37 -0.49 -5.84
N GLY A 84 -5.00 0.30 -4.98
CA GLY A 84 -6.00 -0.15 -4.02
C GLY A 84 -7.40 -0.21 -4.62
N ASN A 85 -8.37 -0.69 -3.85
CA ASN A 85 -9.72 -0.88 -4.37
C ASN A 85 -10.43 0.44 -4.68
N ASN A 86 -10.13 1.49 -3.92
CA ASN A 86 -10.71 2.79 -4.16
C ASN A 86 -9.98 3.53 -5.27
N ASP A 87 -8.79 3.12 -5.72
CA ASP A 87 -8.05 3.77 -6.81
C ASP A 87 -8.57 3.42 -8.21
N ILE A 88 -9.40 2.38 -8.33
CA ILE A 88 -9.95 1.92 -9.61
C ILE A 88 -10.72 3.05 -10.30
N GLY A 89 -10.35 3.33 -11.56
CA GLY A 89 -10.96 4.39 -12.37
C GLY A 89 -10.37 5.79 -12.13
N LYS A 90 -9.42 5.94 -11.21
CA LYS A 90 -8.77 7.22 -10.87
C LYS A 90 -7.28 7.24 -11.23
N TYR A 91 -6.57 6.13 -11.05
CA TYR A 91 -5.12 6.07 -11.23
C TYR A 91 -4.65 6.46 -12.66
N GLN A 92 -5.53 6.45 -13.66
CA GLN A 92 -5.23 6.89 -15.03
C GLN A 92 -4.88 8.39 -15.11
N LYS A 93 -5.31 9.19 -14.13
CA LYS A 93 -5.00 10.62 -14.06
C LYS A 93 -3.63 10.91 -13.49
N LEU A 94 -2.97 9.92 -12.86
CA LEU A 94 -1.70 10.11 -12.18
C LEU A 94 -0.55 10.15 -13.19
N ARG A 95 -0.05 11.36 -13.49
CA ARG A 95 1.05 11.57 -14.44
C ARG A 95 2.42 11.32 -13.81
N ASP A 96 2.60 11.77 -12.56
CA ASP A 96 3.90 11.74 -11.87
C ASP A 96 4.08 10.50 -10.97
N TRP A 97 3.23 9.48 -11.17
CA TRP A 97 3.25 8.25 -10.39
C TRP A 97 3.45 7.04 -11.28
N ARG A 98 4.36 6.16 -10.86
CA ARG A 98 4.47 4.82 -11.46
C ARG A 98 3.35 3.95 -10.90
N VAL A 99 2.58 3.27 -11.75
CA VAL A 99 1.41 2.50 -11.30
C VAL A 99 1.61 0.98 -11.44
N VAL A 100 1.33 0.24 -10.37
CA VAL A 100 1.28 -1.23 -10.30
C VAL A 100 -0.18 -1.68 -10.23
N LYS A 101 -0.71 -2.04 -11.41
CA LYS A 101 -2.11 -2.42 -11.65
C LYS A 101 -2.39 -3.93 -11.71
N LYS A 102 -1.40 -4.75 -11.38
CA LYS A 102 -1.46 -6.22 -11.33
C LYS A 102 -0.28 -6.73 -10.52
N ILE A 103 -0.33 -7.98 -10.06
CA ILE A 103 0.79 -8.63 -9.39
C ILE A 103 2.04 -8.63 -10.29
N LYS A 104 3.15 -8.11 -9.77
CA LYS A 104 4.46 -8.07 -10.43
C LYS A 104 5.49 -8.81 -9.58
N PHE A 105 6.18 -9.76 -10.21
CA PHE A 105 7.36 -10.43 -9.63
C PHE A 105 8.62 -9.72 -10.11
N LYS A 106 9.37 -9.12 -9.18
CA LYS A 106 10.70 -8.52 -9.39
C LYS A 106 11.75 -9.36 -8.66
N ILE A 107 11.74 -10.67 -8.96
CA ILE A 107 12.60 -11.69 -8.39
C ILE A 107 13.09 -12.63 -9.52
N PRO A 108 14.19 -13.39 -9.35
CA PRO A 108 14.78 -14.20 -10.41
C PRO A 108 13.80 -15.20 -11.04
N GLU A 109 12.94 -15.84 -10.24
CA GLU A 109 12.04 -16.92 -10.68
C GLU A 109 10.75 -16.41 -11.36
N LYS A 110 10.64 -15.10 -11.62
CA LYS A 110 9.43 -14.42 -12.10
C LYS A 110 8.69 -15.13 -13.24
N ASP A 111 9.40 -15.72 -14.19
CA ASP A 111 8.76 -16.28 -15.39
C ASP A 111 8.16 -17.66 -15.13
N MET A 112 8.75 -18.45 -14.23
CA MET A 112 8.13 -19.68 -13.71
C MET A 112 6.88 -19.34 -12.91
N LEU A 113 6.95 -18.35 -12.03
CA LEU A 113 5.83 -17.93 -11.19
C LEU A 113 4.66 -17.39 -12.03
N LYS A 114 4.94 -16.56 -13.05
CA LYS A 114 3.90 -16.09 -13.99
C LYS A 114 3.22 -17.24 -14.74
N LYS A 115 3.97 -18.27 -15.14
CA LYS A 115 3.39 -19.47 -15.79
C LYS A 115 2.46 -20.21 -14.82
N ALA A 116 2.88 -20.40 -13.57
CA ALA A 116 2.04 -21.03 -12.54
C ALA A 116 0.77 -20.21 -12.24
N MET A 117 0.90 -18.88 -12.09
CA MET A 117 -0.25 -17.97 -11.95
C MET A 117 -1.24 -18.11 -13.11
N LYS A 118 -0.75 -18.08 -14.36
CA LYS A 118 -1.60 -18.22 -15.56
C LYS A 118 -2.25 -19.60 -15.62
N LYS A 119 -1.53 -20.67 -15.26
CA LYS A 119 -2.08 -22.03 -15.21
C LYS A 119 -3.21 -22.16 -14.18
N ARG A 120 -3.07 -21.52 -13.02
CA ARG A 120 -4.06 -21.61 -11.94
C ARG A 120 -5.29 -20.74 -12.19
N TRP A 121 -5.09 -19.50 -12.64
CA TRP A 121 -6.11 -18.45 -12.62
C TRP A 121 -6.59 -18.02 -14.00
N GLY A 122 -5.84 -18.32 -15.08
CA GLY A 122 -6.22 -17.95 -16.44
C GLY A 122 -6.62 -16.48 -16.58
N ASP A 123 -7.85 -16.25 -17.00
CA ASP A 123 -8.42 -14.91 -17.20
C ASP A 123 -8.79 -14.17 -15.91
N GLU A 124 -8.88 -14.86 -14.76
CA GLU A 124 -9.13 -14.20 -13.47
C GLU A 124 -7.98 -13.26 -13.07
N LEU A 125 -6.78 -13.44 -13.65
CA LEU A 125 -5.68 -12.48 -13.51
C LEU A 125 -5.98 -11.08 -14.06
N LYS A 126 -7.08 -10.92 -14.82
CA LYS A 126 -7.60 -9.61 -15.26
C LYS A 126 -8.36 -8.88 -14.15
N ASN A 127 -8.58 -9.51 -12.99
CA ASN A 127 -9.25 -8.89 -11.86
C ASN A 127 -8.52 -7.61 -11.43
N PRO A 128 -9.15 -6.43 -11.50
CA PRO A 128 -8.49 -5.15 -11.28
C PRO A 128 -8.03 -4.93 -9.83
N TYR A 129 -8.57 -5.71 -8.89
CA TYR A 129 -8.24 -5.63 -7.47
C TYR A 129 -7.06 -6.54 -7.07
N ALA A 130 -6.62 -7.44 -7.96
CA ALA A 130 -5.51 -8.36 -7.71
C ALA A 130 -4.17 -7.70 -8.03
N THR A 131 -3.73 -6.82 -7.14
CA THR A 131 -2.53 -5.98 -7.31
C THR A 131 -1.48 -6.30 -6.25
N GLY A 132 -0.21 -6.20 -6.64
CA GLY A 132 0.89 -6.43 -5.72
C GLY A 132 2.26 -6.36 -6.37
N LEU A 133 3.28 -6.27 -5.54
CA LEU A 133 4.68 -6.23 -5.95
C LEU A 133 5.48 -7.15 -5.03
N ILE A 134 6.15 -8.14 -5.61
CA ILE A 134 7.00 -9.08 -4.90
C ILE A 134 8.46 -8.78 -5.26
N VAL A 135 9.28 -8.54 -4.25
CA VAL A 135 10.69 -8.14 -4.35
C VAL A 135 11.50 -8.81 -3.25
N ASP A 136 12.78 -9.07 -3.53
CA ASP A 136 13.75 -9.42 -2.49
C ASP A 136 14.44 -8.13 -2.03
N VAL A 137 14.40 -7.85 -0.73
CA VAL A 137 15.06 -6.70 -0.10
C VAL A 137 15.80 -7.18 1.13
N ASN A 138 17.12 -6.99 1.14
CA ASN A 138 17.98 -7.41 2.26
C ASN A 138 17.77 -8.88 2.67
N ASN A 139 17.76 -9.78 1.68
CA ASN A 139 17.50 -11.22 1.82
C ASN A 139 16.11 -11.60 2.35
N VAL A 140 15.18 -10.65 2.51
CA VAL A 140 13.80 -10.92 2.85
C VAL A 140 12.94 -10.81 1.60
N ARG A 141 12.13 -11.83 1.32
CA ARG A 141 11.15 -11.79 0.23
C ARG A 141 9.86 -11.13 0.70
N VAL A 142 9.64 -9.90 0.24
CA VAL A 142 8.51 -9.06 0.65
C VAL A 142 7.44 -9.03 -0.44
N MET A 143 6.19 -9.25 -0.03
CA MET A 143 5.02 -8.90 -0.85
C MET A 143 4.40 -7.59 -0.37
N PHE A 144 4.34 -6.61 -1.26
CA PHE A 144 3.55 -5.41 -1.09
C PHE A 144 2.20 -5.57 -1.79
N SER A 145 1.09 -5.28 -1.11
CA SER A 145 -0.26 -5.31 -1.68
C SER A 145 -1.16 -4.32 -0.96
N HIS A 146 -2.32 -3.98 -1.54
CA HIS A 146 -3.30 -3.21 -0.78
C HIS A 146 -4.00 -4.09 0.26
N PHE A 147 -4.50 -5.25 -0.17
CA PHE A 147 -5.17 -6.18 0.72
C PHE A 147 -4.16 -7.00 1.54
N PRO A 148 -4.46 -7.27 2.84
CA PRO A 148 -3.70 -8.23 3.63
C PRO A 148 -3.87 -9.64 3.11
N VAL A 149 -2.78 -10.40 3.15
CA VAL A 149 -2.76 -11.83 2.87
C VAL A 149 -3.40 -12.61 4.02
N GLY A 150 -4.20 -13.65 3.71
CA GLY A 150 -4.71 -14.59 4.71
C GLY A 150 -5.78 -14.04 5.66
N GLU A 151 -6.21 -12.79 5.49
CA GLU A 151 -7.31 -12.19 6.25
C GLU A 151 -8.57 -12.10 5.40
N ARG A 152 -9.75 -12.25 6.00
CA ARG A 152 -11.04 -12.09 5.29
C ARG A 152 -12.07 -11.42 6.20
N LYS A 153 -13.04 -10.75 5.59
CA LYS A 153 -14.26 -10.28 6.26
C LYS A 153 -15.40 -11.23 5.88
N LYS A 154 -16.40 -11.42 6.75
CA LYS A 154 -17.54 -12.34 6.51
C LYS A 154 -18.21 -12.15 5.14
N ASN A 155 -18.28 -10.92 4.66
CA ASN A 155 -18.86 -10.55 3.37
C ASN A 155 -17.82 -9.85 2.48
N ASP A 156 -16.70 -10.51 2.20
CA ASP A 156 -15.62 -9.94 1.42
C ASP A 156 -15.95 -9.87 -0.08
N LYS A 157 -16.38 -8.69 -0.52
CA LYS A 157 -16.65 -8.40 -1.93
C LYS A 157 -15.42 -8.53 -2.85
N TYR A 158 -14.22 -8.57 -2.28
CA TYR A 158 -12.95 -8.70 -3.01
C TYR A 158 -12.33 -10.11 -2.91
N HIS A 159 -13.04 -11.10 -2.35
CA HIS A 159 -12.50 -12.45 -2.09
C HIS A 159 -11.71 -13.03 -3.26
N LYS A 160 -12.23 -13.00 -4.51
CA LYS A 160 -11.51 -13.53 -5.68
C LYS A 160 -10.15 -12.89 -5.90
N ALA A 161 -10.05 -11.58 -5.72
CA ALA A 161 -8.77 -10.88 -5.86
C ALA A 161 -7.81 -11.24 -4.74
N ARG A 162 -8.33 -11.39 -3.52
CA ARG A 162 -7.55 -11.79 -2.35
C ARG A 162 -7.06 -13.24 -2.45
N ASP A 163 -7.85 -14.14 -3.04
CA ASP A 163 -7.41 -15.53 -3.29
C ASP A 163 -6.23 -15.58 -4.27
N ILE A 164 -6.24 -14.72 -5.29
CA ILE A 164 -5.10 -14.56 -6.23
C ILE A 164 -3.87 -13.99 -5.51
N ILE A 165 -4.07 -12.99 -4.63
CA ILE A 165 -3.01 -12.37 -3.83
C ILE A 165 -2.38 -13.38 -2.88
N ASP A 166 -3.19 -14.10 -2.10
CA ASP A 166 -2.74 -15.13 -1.15
C ASP A 166 -1.97 -16.23 -1.90
N TYR A 167 -2.50 -16.67 -3.05
CA TYR A 167 -1.80 -17.66 -3.87
C TYR A 167 -0.45 -17.15 -4.35
N ALA A 168 -0.35 -15.89 -4.81
CA ALA A 168 0.92 -15.33 -5.25
C ALA A 168 1.95 -15.21 -4.11
N TYR A 169 1.50 -14.83 -2.91
CA TYR A 169 2.32 -14.75 -1.71
C TYR A 169 2.98 -16.09 -1.40
N HIS A 170 2.17 -17.16 -1.27
CA HIS A 170 2.66 -18.50 -0.95
C HIS A 170 3.47 -19.11 -2.09
N LEU A 171 3.03 -18.93 -3.33
CA LEU A 171 3.73 -19.45 -4.52
C LEU A 171 5.15 -18.87 -4.62
N ALA A 172 5.31 -17.58 -4.36
CA ALA A 172 6.61 -16.92 -4.38
C ALA A 172 7.45 -17.19 -3.13
N LYS A 173 6.88 -17.83 -2.11
CA LYS A 173 7.49 -18.04 -0.78
C LYS A 173 7.89 -16.72 -0.14
N CYS A 174 6.97 -15.75 -0.15
CA CYS A 174 7.18 -14.50 0.56
C CYS A 174 7.21 -14.77 2.06
N GLU A 175 8.07 -14.06 2.78
CA GLU A 175 8.23 -14.17 4.23
C GLU A 175 7.31 -13.17 4.94
N VAL A 176 7.06 -12.02 4.33
CA VAL A 176 6.27 -10.94 4.93
C VAL A 176 5.40 -10.24 3.90
N ASN A 177 4.18 -9.90 4.29
CA ASN A 177 3.26 -9.07 3.53
C ASN A 177 3.16 -7.69 4.19
N ILE A 178 3.53 -6.64 3.47
CA ILE A 178 3.31 -5.26 3.91
C ILE A 178 2.10 -4.73 3.14
N HIS A 179 1.06 -4.30 3.85
CA HIS A 179 -0.24 -4.00 3.26
C HIS A 179 -0.93 -2.77 3.84
N GLY A 180 -2.10 -2.42 3.31
CA GLY A 180 -2.98 -1.34 3.80
C GLY A 180 -4.38 -1.85 4.16
N HIS A 181 -5.41 -1.14 3.69
CA HIS A 181 -6.82 -1.54 3.63
C HIS A 181 -7.57 -1.64 4.97
N ILE A 182 -6.90 -2.03 6.05
CA ILE A 182 -7.54 -2.27 7.35
C ILE A 182 -7.40 -1.09 8.32
N HIS A 183 -6.78 0.02 7.87
CA HIS A 183 -6.66 1.28 8.61
C HIS A 183 -6.05 1.11 10.00
N SER A 184 -6.73 1.59 11.05
CA SER A 184 -6.25 1.55 12.44
C SER A 184 -6.15 0.14 13.04
N ARG A 185 -6.74 -0.87 12.39
CA ARG A 185 -6.78 -2.25 12.89
C ARG A 185 -5.41 -2.92 12.87
N ASN A 186 -5.22 -3.86 13.80
CA ASN A 186 -4.10 -4.79 13.76
C ASN A 186 -4.36 -5.90 12.74
N SER A 187 -3.29 -6.33 12.07
CA SER A 187 -3.28 -7.56 11.30
C SER A 187 -3.42 -8.76 12.25
N VAL A 188 -4.07 -9.82 11.78
CA VAL A 188 -4.26 -11.06 12.55
C VAL A 188 -3.10 -12.04 12.31
N GLN A 189 -2.46 -11.95 11.15
CA GLN A 189 -1.32 -12.77 10.78
C GLN A 189 -0.02 -12.11 11.23
N ASP A 190 0.87 -12.88 11.83
CA ASP A 190 2.22 -12.45 12.27
C ASP A 190 3.13 -12.06 11.10
N TYR A 191 2.92 -12.66 9.93
CA TYR A 191 3.59 -12.32 8.68
C TYR A 191 2.99 -11.12 7.94
N CYS A 192 2.00 -10.42 8.52
CA CYS A 192 1.38 -9.24 7.92
C CYS A 192 1.70 -7.96 8.71
N ILE A 193 2.20 -6.95 8.00
CA ILE A 193 2.48 -5.62 8.54
C ILE A 193 1.55 -4.59 7.91
N ASN A 194 0.70 -3.97 8.72
CA ASN A 194 -0.19 -2.92 8.27
C ASN A 194 0.52 -1.55 8.21
N ALA A 195 0.70 -1.05 7.00
CA ALA A 195 1.29 0.25 6.66
C ALA A 195 0.24 1.32 6.32
N SER A 196 -1.04 1.12 6.69
CA SER A 196 -2.05 2.19 6.65
C SER A 196 -1.56 3.40 7.45
N THR A 197 -1.84 4.60 6.97
CA THR A 197 -1.35 5.86 7.55
C THR A 197 -1.63 5.98 9.07
N GLU A 198 -2.75 5.43 9.55
CA GLU A 198 -3.12 5.36 10.97
C GLU A 198 -2.10 4.58 11.83
N ARG A 199 -1.48 3.54 11.26
CA ARG A 199 -0.47 2.71 11.94
C ARG A 199 0.92 3.31 11.92
N LEU A 200 1.16 4.25 11.00
CA LEU A 200 2.46 4.88 10.80
C LEU A 200 2.53 6.29 11.41
N SER A 201 1.59 6.64 12.30
CA SER A 201 1.49 7.98 12.87
C SER A 201 1.38 9.06 11.79
N PHE A 202 0.67 8.71 10.71
CA PHE A 202 0.36 9.55 9.56
C PHE A 202 1.56 10.08 8.78
N ARG A 203 2.71 9.39 8.86
CA ARG A 203 3.93 9.70 8.12
C ARG A 203 4.42 8.48 7.35
N PRO A 204 4.96 8.64 6.12
CA PRO A 204 5.68 7.57 5.46
C PRO A 204 6.85 7.09 6.32
N LYS A 205 7.07 5.78 6.40
CA LYS A 205 8.20 5.19 7.12
C LYS A 205 9.13 4.43 6.18
N LYS A 206 10.43 4.46 6.44
CA LYS A 206 11.38 3.69 5.63
C LYS A 206 11.13 2.20 5.83
N LEU A 207 11.32 1.43 4.77
CA LEU A 207 11.15 -0.02 4.79
C LEU A 207 12.03 -0.69 5.85
N ARG A 208 13.26 -0.20 6.07
CA ARG A 208 14.12 -0.71 7.16
C ARG A 208 13.46 -0.65 8.53
N ASP A 209 12.76 0.44 8.85
CA ASP A 209 12.15 0.64 10.17
C ASP A 209 10.93 -0.26 10.35
N ILE A 210 10.17 -0.46 9.25
CA ILE A 210 9.03 -1.37 9.20
C ILE A 210 9.49 -2.82 9.41
N LEU A 211 10.54 -3.25 8.69
CA LEU A 211 11.05 -4.61 8.80
C LEU A 211 11.74 -4.88 10.14
N ALA A 212 12.49 -3.90 10.67
CA ALA A 212 13.11 -4.02 12.00
C ALA A 212 12.04 -4.21 13.09
N SER A 213 10.94 -3.45 13.01
CA SER A 213 9.83 -3.58 13.97
C SER A 213 9.20 -4.98 13.94
N TRP A 214 9.16 -5.63 12.78
CA TRP A 214 8.62 -6.98 12.61
C TRP A 214 9.58 -8.08 13.09
N ALA A 215 10.88 -7.94 12.85
CA ALA A 215 11.87 -8.92 13.29
C ALA A 215 12.03 -9.02 14.83
N HIS A 216 11.43 -8.09 15.57
CA HIS A 216 11.45 -8.02 17.04
C HIS A 216 10.10 -8.38 17.69
N VAL A 217 9.12 -8.84 16.89
CA VAL A 217 7.82 -9.36 17.34
C VAL A 217 7.87 -10.87 17.41
#